data_AF-A0A0B3B1R7-F1
#
_entry.id   AF-A0A0B3B1R7-F1
#
_cell.length_a   1.000
_cell.length_b   1.000
_cell.length_c   1.000
_cell.angle_alpha   90.00
_cell.angle_beta   90.00
_cell.angle_gamma   90.00
#
_symmetry.space_group_name_H-M   'P 1'
#
loop_
_entity.id
_entity.type
_entity.pdbx_description
1 polymer ?
#
loop_
_entity_poly.entity_id
_entity_poly.type
_entity_poly.pdbx_seq_one_letter_code
_entity_poly.pdbx_strand_id
1 'polypeptide(L)'
;MNKATKWEEVSFIISSSYRKRVLESLKDPKTPTKISKELNINKTHISKTLKELLSKKTIICLTPKANKGKLYLLSNYGKEILKEILKLN
;
A
#
# COMPACT_ATOMS: atom_id res chain seq x y z
N MET A 1 19.01 7.96 -0.68
CA MET A 1 17.71 7.80 -1.38
C MET A 1 17.68 8.85 -2.49
N ASN A 2 17.50 8.44 -3.74
CA ASN A 2 17.53 9.38 -4.86
C ASN A 2 16.21 10.15 -4.93
N LYS A 3 16.25 11.47 -5.02
CA LYS A 3 15.06 12.34 -5.09
C LYS A 3 14.14 11.98 -6.27
N ALA A 4 14.71 11.46 -7.36
CA ALA A 4 13.98 10.99 -8.54
C ALA A 4 13.04 9.82 -8.21
N THR A 5 13.49 8.84 -7.40
CA THR A 5 12.66 7.66 -7.12
C THR A 5 11.41 8.06 -6.35
N LYS A 6 11.50 8.91 -5.33
CA LYS A 6 10.35 9.38 -4.54
C LYS A 6 9.15 9.82 -5.39
N TRP A 7 9.37 10.67 -6.39
CA TRP A 7 8.29 11.21 -7.21
C TRP A 7 7.77 10.21 -8.24
N GLU A 8 8.60 9.27 -8.71
CA GLU A 8 8.14 8.15 -9.54
C GLU A 8 7.10 7.30 -8.80
N GLU A 9 7.19 7.19 -7.48
CA GLU A 9 6.38 6.25 -6.69
C GLU A 9 5.12 6.95 -6.17
N VAL A 10 5.20 8.27 -5.96
CA VAL A 10 4.02 9.14 -5.89
C VAL A 10 3.23 9.02 -7.20
N SER A 11 3.84 9.27 -8.36
CA SER A 11 3.20 9.16 -9.68
C SER A 11 2.62 7.76 -9.94
N PHE A 12 3.37 6.72 -9.58
CA PHE A 12 2.90 5.35 -9.57
C PHE A 12 1.64 5.22 -8.71
N ILE A 13 1.64 5.61 -7.44
CA ILE A 13 0.47 5.39 -6.58
C ILE A 13 -0.75 6.18 -7.06
N ILE A 14 -0.61 7.46 -7.41
CA ILE A 14 -1.75 8.31 -7.79
C ILE A 14 -2.40 7.89 -9.11
N SER A 15 -1.65 7.27 -10.03
CA SER A 15 -2.20 6.78 -11.32
C SER A 15 -3.14 5.57 -11.17
N SER A 16 -3.39 5.07 -9.95
CA SER A 16 -4.45 4.08 -9.69
C SER A 16 -5.20 4.39 -8.40
N SER A 17 -6.53 4.48 -8.50
CA SER A 17 -7.41 4.59 -7.34
C SER A 17 -7.25 3.41 -6.37
N TYR A 18 -6.98 2.20 -6.86
CA TYR A 18 -6.75 1.04 -6.00
C TYR A 18 -5.47 1.18 -5.17
N ARG A 19 -4.35 1.57 -5.78
CA ARG A 19 -3.08 1.76 -5.06
C ARG A 19 -3.22 2.83 -3.99
N LYS A 20 -3.80 3.98 -4.32
CA LYS A 20 -4.03 5.07 -3.36
C LYS A 20 -4.90 4.61 -2.19
N ARG A 21 -6.08 4.03 -2.46
CA ARG A 21 -7.03 3.59 -1.42
C ARG A 21 -6.45 2.49 -0.53
N VAL A 22 -5.76 1.50 -1.11
CA VAL A 22 -5.12 0.42 -0.33
C VAL A 22 -4.00 0.98 0.54
N LEU A 23 -3.14 1.85 0.01
CA LEU A 23 -2.07 2.48 0.78
C LEU A 23 -2.63 3.32 1.95
N GLU A 24 -3.66 4.13 1.69
CA GLU A 24 -4.34 4.94 2.71
C GLU A 24 -5.00 4.08 3.81
N SER A 25 -5.49 2.89 3.46
CA SER A 25 -6.11 1.97 4.42
C SER A 25 -5.11 1.32 5.39
N LEU A 26 -3.82 1.30 5.06
CA LEU A 26 -2.78 0.57 5.80
C LEU A 26 -2.08 1.40 6.89
N LYS A 27 -2.79 2.36 7.50
CA LYS A 27 -2.31 3.13 8.66
C LYS A 27 -2.12 2.25 9.91
N ASP A 28 -2.89 1.17 9.99
CA ASP A 28 -2.82 0.12 11.00
C ASP A 28 -2.67 -1.28 10.34
N PRO A 29 -2.16 -2.30 11.07
CA PRO A 29 -1.94 -3.63 10.50
C PRO A 29 -3.23 -4.31 10.04
N LYS A 30 -3.33 -4.67 8.75
CA LYS A 30 -4.53 -5.31 8.19
C LYS A 30 -4.24 -6.55 7.37
N THR A 31 -5.22 -7.45 7.33
CA THR A 31 -5.22 -8.60 6.40
C THR A 31 -5.82 -8.21 5.06
N PRO A 32 -5.49 -8.91 3.95
CA PRO A 32 -6.13 -8.70 2.65
C PRO A 32 -7.66 -8.79 2.71
N THR A 33 -8.20 -9.66 3.57
CA THR A 33 -9.65 -9.80 3.74
C THR A 33 -10.26 -8.59 4.43
N LYS A 34 -9.60 -8.01 5.43
CA LYS A 34 -10.07 -6.79 6.09
C LYS A 34 -10.08 -5.60 5.13
N ILE A 35 -8.98 -5.41 4.39
CA ILE A 35 -8.85 -4.34 3.38
C ILE A 35 -9.94 -4.48 2.30
N SER A 36 -10.16 -5.70 1.80
CA SER A 36 -11.20 -5.99 0.80
C SER A 36 -12.59 -5.58 1.27
N LYS A 37 -12.95 -5.90 2.52
CA LYS A 37 -14.23 -5.52 3.12
C LYS A 37 -14.35 -4.00 3.34
N GLU A 38 -13.33 -3.38 3.93
CA GLU A 38 -13.33 -1.94 4.21
C GLU A 38 -13.45 -1.09 2.94
N LEU A 39 -12.77 -1.48 1.87
CA LEU A 39 -12.73 -0.72 0.63
C LEU A 39 -13.81 -1.18 -0.37
N ASN A 40 -14.56 -2.23 -0.08
CA ASN A 40 -15.47 -2.90 -1.01
C ASN A 40 -14.78 -3.21 -2.36
N ILE A 41 -13.57 -3.79 -2.30
CA ILE A 41 -12.77 -4.18 -3.47
C ILE A 41 -12.56 -5.69 -3.44
N ASN A 42 -12.67 -6.36 -4.59
CA ASN A 42 -12.42 -7.79 -4.71
C ASN A 42 -11.01 -8.18 -4.22
N LYS A 43 -10.90 -9.30 -3.49
CA LYS A 43 -9.63 -9.81 -2.94
C LYS A 43 -8.53 -10.02 -3.99
N THR A 44 -8.89 -10.32 -5.25
CA THR A 44 -7.94 -10.45 -6.36
C THR A 44 -7.25 -9.12 -6.64
N HIS A 45 -8.02 -8.02 -6.73
CA HIS A 45 -7.46 -6.68 -6.90
C HIS A 45 -6.65 -6.25 -5.67
N ILE A 46 -7.11 -6.55 -4.45
CA ILE A 46 -6.34 -6.30 -3.23
C ILE A 46 -5.00 -7.03 -3.25
N SER A 47 -4.99 -8.32 -3.59
CA SER A 47 -3.78 -9.13 -3.61
C SER A 47 -2.78 -8.64 -4.66
N LYS A 48 -3.27 -8.25 -5.85
CA LYS A 48 -2.44 -7.61 -6.88
C LYS A 48 -1.84 -6.29 -6.38
N THR A 49 -2.67 -5.42 -5.82
CA THR A 49 -2.26 -4.10 -5.33
C THR A 49 -1.23 -4.22 -4.19
N LEU A 50 -1.42 -5.15 -3.25
CA LEU A 50 -0.45 -5.40 -2.17
C LEU A 50 0.92 -5.84 -2.71
N LYS A 51 0.95 -6.69 -3.75
CA LYS A 51 2.20 -7.10 -4.41
C LYS A 51 2.92 -5.90 -5.06
N GLU A 52 2.16 -5.04 -5.74
CA GLU A 52 2.69 -3.82 -6.36
C GLU A 52 3.24 -2.83 -5.33
N LEU A 53 2.55 -2.64 -4.21
CA LEU A 53 3.02 -1.74 -3.14
C LEU A 53 4.24 -2.33 -2.40
N LEU A 54 4.29 -3.65 -2.21
CA LEU A 54 5.47 -4.33 -1.67
C LEU A 54 6.69 -4.17 -2.58
N SER A 55 6.53 -4.30 -3.90
CA SER A 55 7.66 -4.15 -4.84
C SER A 55 8.22 -2.73 -4.83
N LYS A 56 7.37 -1.73 -4.54
CA LYS A 56 7.77 -0.34 -4.31
C LYS A 56 8.21 -0.03 -2.87
N LYS A 57 8.26 -1.03 -1.99
CA LYS A 57 8.66 -0.89 -0.57
C LYS A 57 7.83 0.13 0.21
N THR A 58 6.64 0.49 -0.26
CA THR A 58 5.73 1.44 0.40
C THR A 58 4.92 0.78 1.50
N ILE A 59 4.85 -0.55 1.50
CA ILE A 59 4.28 -1.35 2.59
C ILE A 59 5.24 -2.46 2.99
N ILE A 60 4.99 -3.09 4.13
CA ILE A 60 5.68 -4.27 4.63
C ILE A 60 4.69 -5.36 4.98
N CYS A 61 5.11 -6.62 4.89
CA CYS A 61 4.38 -7.76 5.45
C CYS A 61 4.97 -8.08 6.83
N LEU A 62 4.16 -7.97 7.88
CA LEU A 62 4.59 -8.21 9.25
C LEU A 62 4.72 -9.71 9.56
N THR A 63 4.03 -10.55 8.80
CA THR A 63 3.97 -12.01 9.01
C THR A 63 4.32 -12.76 7.73
N PRO A 64 5.55 -12.62 7.19
CA PRO A 64 5.90 -13.15 5.86
C PRO A 64 5.86 -14.68 5.79
N LYS A 65 6.15 -15.35 6.92
CA LYS A 65 6.12 -16.83 7.05
C LYS A 65 4.71 -17.41 7.14
N ALA A 66 3.68 -16.58 7.33
CA ALA A 66 2.32 -17.05 7.48
C ALA A 66 1.69 -17.44 6.14
N ASN A 67 1.13 -18.65 6.05
CA ASN A 67 0.43 -19.12 4.86
C ASN A 67 -0.97 -18.48 4.72
N LYS A 68 -1.62 -18.18 5.84
CA LYS A 68 -2.92 -17.50 5.92
C LYS A 68 -2.83 -16.35 6.91
N GLY A 69 -3.70 -15.34 6.75
CA GLY A 69 -3.78 -14.23 7.70
C GLY A 69 -2.61 -13.25 7.64
N LYS A 70 -1.91 -13.13 6.50
CA LYS A 70 -0.81 -12.18 6.35
C LYS A 70 -1.24 -10.76 6.73
N LEU A 71 -0.47 -10.11 7.59
CA LEU A 71 -0.67 -8.73 8.01
C LEU A 71 0.24 -7.80 7.21
N TYR A 72 -0.32 -6.68 6.77
CA TYR A 72 0.36 -5.64 6.02
C TYR A 72 0.23 -4.31 6.75
N LEU A 73 1.26 -3.47 6.64
CA LEU A 73 1.33 -2.15 7.24
C LEU A 73 2.13 -1.21 6.33
N LEU A 74 1.89 0.09 6.40
CA LEU A 74 2.79 1.09 5.82
C LEU A 74 4.23 0.93 6.32
N SER A 75 5.19 0.98 5.39
CA SER A 75 6.60 1.17 5.75
C SER A 75 6.86 2.63 6.17
N ASN A 76 8.01 2.92 6.77
CA ASN A 76 8.39 4.31 7.03
C ASN A 76 8.43 5.14 5.73
N TYR A 77 8.95 4.56 4.65
CA TYR A 77 8.93 5.17 3.32
C TYR A 77 7.51 5.39 2.80
N GLY A 78 6.63 4.40 2.97
CA GLY A 78 5.21 4.52 2.60
C GLY A 78 4.51 5.66 3.31
N LYS A 79 4.83 5.92 4.59
CA LYS A 79 4.28 7.06 5.33
C LYS A 79 4.72 8.40 4.73
N GLU A 80 5.99 8.52 4.32
CA GLU A 80 6.49 9.72 3.64
C GLU A 80 5.80 9.94 2.28
N ILE A 81 5.68 8.87 1.50
CA ILE A 81 4.99 8.92 0.19
C ILE A 81 3.52 9.31 0.36
N LEU A 82 2.83 8.69 1.32
CA LEU A 82 1.44 9.04 1.62
C LEU A 82 1.31 10.51 2.03
N LYS A 83 2.25 11.03 2.83
CA LYS A 83 2.26 12.44 3.22
C LYS A 83 2.38 13.37 2.00
N GLU A 84 3.21 13.04 1.00
CA GLU A 84 3.27 13.85 -0.23
C GLU A 84 2.00 13.74 -1.07
N ILE A 85 1.45 12.54 -1.21
CA ILE A 85 0.19 12.32 -1.96
C ILE A 85 -0.93 13.18 -1.37
N LEU A 86 -1.02 13.27 -0.04
CA LEU A 86 -2.02 14.08 0.65
C LEU A 86 -1.84 15.59 0.46
N LYS A 87 -0.63 16.08 0.13
CA LYS A 87 -0.39 17.51 -0.17
C LYS A 87 -0.78 17.90 -1.60
N LEU A 88 -0.95 16.92 -2.49
CA LEU A 88 -1.33 17.15 -3.89
C LEU A 88 -2.85 17.32 -4.06
N ASN A 89 -3.61 17.19 -2.97
CA ASN A 89 -5.06 17.33 -2.90
C ASN A 89 -5.43 18.61 -2.15
#